data_AF-A0A1H9U8N3-F1
#
_entry.id   AF-A0A1H9U8N3-F1
#
_cell.length_a   1.000
_cell.length_b   1.000
_cell.length_c   1.000
_cell.angle_alpha   90.00
_cell.angle_beta   90.00
_cell.angle_gamma   90.00
#
_symmetry.space_group_name_H-M   'P 1'
#
loop_
_entity.id
_entity.type
_entity.pdbx_description
1 polymer ?
#
loop_
_entity_poly.entity_id
_entity_poly.type
_entity_poly.pdbx_seq_one_letter_code
_entity_poly.pdbx_strand_id
1 'polypeptide(L)'
;MATPQTNKHRFASYIGGVASPVAPANTVAPAITGTAQVGQTLTASAGTFTGTPTPAVDRQWLVGGAEVPGAFGLTFVPRVQDIGKTVTVRTRAQSLSGRVWVTSAATAAVIAA
;
A
#
# COMPACT_ATOMS: atom_id res chain seq x y z
N MET A 1 20.48 -47.40 33.51
CA MET A 1 20.74 -47.69 32.09
C MET A 1 19.52 -47.26 31.30
N ALA A 2 19.57 -46.09 30.64
CA ALA A 2 18.44 -45.52 29.90
C ALA A 2 18.62 -45.83 28.41
N THR A 3 17.67 -46.57 27.83
CA THR A 3 17.59 -46.86 26.39
C THR A 3 16.81 -45.75 25.67
N PRO A 4 17.12 -45.44 24.38
CA PRO A 4 16.70 -44.20 23.73
C PRO A 4 15.33 -44.27 23.04
N GLN A 5 14.80 -43.06 22.85
CA GLN A 5 13.55 -42.58 22.24
C GLN A 5 13.23 -43.08 20.83
N THR A 6 11.93 -43.22 20.50
CA THR A 6 11.32 -42.75 19.24
C THR A 6 9.80 -42.73 19.39
N ASN A 7 9.25 -41.61 19.86
CA ASN A 7 7.79 -41.40 19.82
C ASN A 7 7.42 -40.96 18.39
N LYS A 8 6.76 -41.86 17.67
CA LYS A 8 6.34 -41.72 16.28
C LYS A 8 5.23 -40.67 16.16
N HIS A 9 5.57 -39.40 16.03
CA HIS A 9 4.63 -38.42 15.48
C HIS A 9 4.51 -38.68 13.97
N ARG A 10 3.51 -39.48 13.60
CA ARG A 10 3.05 -39.64 12.23
C ARG A 10 2.44 -38.32 11.74
N PHE A 11 3.27 -37.42 11.22
CA PHE A 11 2.83 -36.35 10.32
C PHE A 11 3.62 -36.52 9.01
N ALA A 12 3.05 -37.28 8.08
CA ALA A 12 3.58 -37.38 6.74
C ALA A 12 3.51 -36.00 6.05
N SER A 13 4.68 -35.52 5.61
CA SER A 13 4.93 -34.60 4.50
C SER A 13 3.99 -33.41 4.26
N TYR A 14 4.39 -32.24 4.79
CA TYR A 14 4.18 -30.95 4.11
C TYR A 14 5.32 -29.98 4.45
N ILE A 15 6.52 -30.21 3.93
CA ILE A 15 7.56 -29.16 3.89
C ILE A 15 7.98 -28.90 2.44
N GLY A 16 7.00 -28.50 1.61
CA GLY A 16 7.37 -27.61 0.51
C GLY A 16 8.05 -26.40 1.16
N GLY A 17 9.30 -26.13 0.79
CA GLY A 17 10.11 -25.11 1.46
C GLY A 17 9.35 -23.79 1.57
N VAL A 18 8.87 -23.48 2.78
CA VAL A 18 8.27 -22.17 3.03
C VAL A 18 9.42 -21.18 3.03
N ALA A 19 9.53 -20.39 1.96
CA ALA A 19 10.46 -19.28 1.93
C ALA A 19 10.23 -18.45 3.20
N SER A 20 11.32 -18.08 3.90
CA SER A 20 11.20 -17.26 5.10
C SER A 20 10.45 -15.97 4.77
N PRO A 21 9.51 -15.54 5.62
CA PRO A 21 8.68 -14.40 5.31
C PRO A 21 9.53 -13.12 5.25
N VAL A 22 9.37 -12.34 4.18
CA VAL A 22 10.15 -11.12 3.88
C VAL A 22 9.25 -9.90 4.04
N ALA A 23 9.76 -8.86 4.71
CA ALA A 23 9.04 -7.60 4.90
C ALA A 23 8.76 -6.88 3.58
N PRO A 24 7.64 -6.13 3.48
CA PRO A 24 7.33 -5.43 2.26
C PRO A 24 8.34 -4.31 2.00
N ALA A 25 8.81 -4.21 0.76
CA ALA A 25 9.65 -3.10 0.31
C ALA A 25 9.08 -2.52 -0.98
N ASN A 26 9.11 -1.20 -1.11
CA ASN A 26 8.64 -0.52 -2.32
C ASN A 26 9.72 -0.55 -3.40
N THR A 27 9.35 -0.94 -4.61
CA THR A 27 10.23 -0.88 -5.78
C THR A 27 9.81 0.22 -6.75
N VAL A 28 8.52 0.54 -6.78
CA VAL A 28 7.97 1.63 -7.59
C VAL A 28 6.99 2.41 -6.73
N ALA A 29 7.22 3.71 -6.56
CA ALA A 29 6.35 4.58 -5.79
C ALA A 29 4.95 4.68 -6.45
N PRO A 30 3.88 4.90 -5.66
CA PRO A 30 2.60 5.26 -6.23
C PRO A 30 2.70 6.60 -6.96
N ALA A 31 1.94 6.74 -8.04
CA ALA A 31 1.89 7.94 -8.87
C ALA A 31 0.44 8.40 -9.04
N ILE A 32 0.26 9.71 -9.24
CA ILE A 32 -1.03 10.32 -9.54
C ILE A 32 -0.97 10.85 -10.98
N THR A 33 -2.02 10.57 -11.76
CA THR A 33 -2.23 11.11 -13.09
C THR A 33 -3.54 11.89 -13.15
N GLY A 34 -3.61 12.83 -14.10
CA GLY A 34 -4.71 13.78 -14.24
C GLY A 34 -4.33 15.20 -13.79
N THR A 35 -5.24 16.14 -14.03
CA THR A 35 -5.07 17.55 -13.64
C THR A 35 -5.68 17.77 -12.27
N ALA A 36 -4.92 18.35 -11.34
CA ALA A 36 -5.43 18.76 -10.04
C ALA A 36 -6.35 19.98 -10.21
N GLN A 37 -7.61 19.73 -10.52
CA GLN A 37 -8.65 20.74 -10.75
C GLN A 37 -9.95 20.25 -10.13
N VAL A 38 -10.75 21.19 -9.61
CA VAL A 38 -12.05 20.85 -9.04
C VAL A 38 -12.93 20.15 -10.08
N GLY A 39 -13.50 19.01 -9.70
CA GLY A 39 -14.36 18.22 -10.59
C GLY A 39 -13.61 17.35 -11.62
N GLN A 40 -12.29 17.46 -11.72
CA GLN A 40 -11.49 16.56 -12.56
C GLN A 40 -11.08 15.30 -11.80
N THR A 41 -11.03 14.18 -12.51
CA THR A 41 -10.67 12.89 -11.91
C THR A 41 -9.15 12.75 -11.86
N LEU A 42 -8.61 12.63 -10.65
CA LEU A 42 -7.27 12.13 -10.40
C LEU A 42 -7.33 10.62 -10.28
N THR A 43 -6.39 9.94 -10.94
CA THR A 43 -6.23 8.50 -10.87
C THR A 43 -4.90 8.20 -10.21
N ALA A 44 -4.86 7.21 -9.33
CA ALA A 44 -3.61 6.85 -8.68
C ALA A 44 -3.27 5.37 -8.85
N SER A 45 -1.98 5.12 -9.03
CA SER A 45 -1.42 3.78 -9.00
C SER A 45 -1.13 3.35 -7.56
N ALA A 46 -1.13 2.05 -7.30
CA ALA A 46 -0.80 1.51 -5.99
C ALA A 46 0.72 1.53 -5.71
N GLY A 47 1.55 1.68 -6.76
CA GLY A 47 2.97 1.37 -6.69
C GLY A 47 3.23 -0.13 -6.80
N THR A 48 4.49 -0.53 -6.73
CA THR A 48 4.92 -1.93 -6.74
C THR A 48 5.68 -2.24 -5.46
N PHE A 49 5.37 -3.39 -4.86
CA PHE A 49 5.97 -3.84 -3.63
C PHE A 49 6.45 -5.29 -3.76
N THR A 50 7.61 -5.56 -3.21
CA THR A 50 8.07 -6.92 -2.93
C THR A 50 7.63 -7.33 -1.52
N GLY A 51 7.79 -8.60 -1.20
CA GLY A 51 7.44 -9.17 0.10
C GLY A 51 7.00 -10.61 -0.06
N THR A 52 7.15 -11.41 1.00
CA THR A 52 6.71 -12.80 1.00
C THR A 52 6.03 -13.09 2.34
N PRO A 53 4.75 -13.50 2.35
CA PRO A 53 3.82 -13.58 1.22
C PRO A 53 3.55 -12.20 0.58
N THR A 54 2.97 -12.17 -0.62
CA THR A 54 2.64 -10.93 -1.34
C THR A 54 1.86 -9.97 -0.42
N PRO A 55 2.32 -8.73 -0.24
CA PRO A 55 1.69 -7.81 0.68
C PRO A 55 0.31 -7.34 0.17
N ALA A 56 -0.63 -7.19 1.09
CA ALA A 56 -1.87 -6.46 0.83
C ALA A 56 -1.56 -4.97 0.75
N VAL A 57 -2.11 -4.28 -0.25
CA VAL A 57 -1.86 -2.86 -0.49
C VAL A 57 -3.13 -2.05 -0.32
N ASP A 58 -3.14 -1.18 0.67
CA ASP A 58 -4.20 -0.18 0.87
C ASP A 58 -3.73 1.19 0.39
N ARG A 59 -4.67 2.10 0.15
CA ARG A 59 -4.38 3.46 -0.34
C ARG A 59 -5.27 4.46 0.37
N GLN A 60 -4.74 5.65 0.62
CA GLN A 60 -5.45 6.76 1.24
C GLN A 60 -5.08 8.04 0.50
N TRP A 61 -6.06 8.80 0.05
CA TRP A 61 -5.82 10.12 -0.53
C TRP A 61 -5.63 11.18 0.55
N LEU A 62 -4.73 12.12 0.31
CA LEU A 62 -4.45 13.24 1.18
C LEU A 62 -4.51 14.55 0.39
N VAL A 63 -5.08 15.58 1.00
CA VAL A 63 -5.15 16.93 0.46
C VAL A 63 -4.47 17.86 1.44
N GLY A 64 -3.45 18.60 0.98
CA GLY A 64 -2.64 19.46 1.85
C GLY A 64 -1.97 18.71 3.01
N GLY A 65 -1.69 17.41 2.82
CA GLY A 65 -1.11 16.53 3.84
C GLY A 65 -2.11 15.93 4.84
N ALA A 66 -3.40 16.30 4.78
CA ALA A 66 -4.43 15.72 5.62
C ALA A 66 -5.17 14.59 4.89
N GLU A 67 -5.46 13.49 5.59
CA GLU A 67 -6.22 12.37 5.05
C GLU A 67 -7.66 12.79 4.72
N VAL A 68 -8.16 12.39 3.55
CA VAL A 68 -9.55 12.59 3.17
C VAL A 68 -10.38 11.37 3.59
N PRO A 69 -11.31 11.50 4.57
CA PRO A 69 -12.09 10.35 5.04
C PRO A 69 -12.86 9.67 3.90
N GLY A 70 -12.78 8.34 3.83
CA GLY A 70 -13.46 7.54 2.82
C GLY A 70 -12.76 7.50 1.44
N ALA A 71 -11.69 8.26 1.24
CA ALA A 71 -10.96 8.30 -0.02
C ALA A 71 -9.90 7.17 -0.08
N PHE A 72 -10.38 5.93 -0.24
CA PHE A 72 -9.55 4.73 -0.43
C PHE A 72 -9.55 4.21 -1.87
N GLY A 73 -10.45 4.74 -2.72
CA GLY A 73 -10.64 4.30 -4.10
C GLY A 73 -9.46 4.62 -5.01
N LEU A 74 -9.42 4.01 -6.20
CA LEU A 74 -8.38 4.26 -7.22
C LEU A 74 -8.41 5.69 -7.77
N THR A 75 -9.57 6.33 -7.70
CA THR A 75 -9.80 7.68 -8.18
C THR A 75 -10.15 8.62 -7.04
N PHE A 76 -9.90 9.91 -7.27
CA PHE A 76 -10.28 11.00 -6.38
C PHE A 76 -10.65 12.21 -7.21
N VAL A 77 -11.69 12.93 -6.78
CA VAL A 77 -12.14 14.15 -7.44
C VAL A 77 -11.97 15.30 -6.44
N PRO A 78 -11.04 16.24 -6.68
CA PRO A 78 -10.87 17.42 -5.83
C PRO A 78 -12.14 18.26 -5.78
N ARG A 79 -12.39 18.86 -4.62
CA ARG A 79 -13.56 19.70 -4.33
C ARG A 79 -13.13 21.15 -4.17
N VAL A 80 -14.11 22.07 -4.12
CA VAL A 80 -13.87 23.52 -3.99
C VAL A 80 -12.99 23.85 -2.77
N GLN A 81 -13.16 23.14 -1.64
CA GLN A 81 -12.35 23.34 -0.43
C GLN A 81 -10.88 22.88 -0.55
N ASP A 82 -10.53 22.22 -1.65
CA ASP A 82 -9.19 21.70 -1.91
C ASP A 82 -8.34 22.66 -2.75
N ILE A 83 -8.95 23.72 -3.30
CA ILE A 83 -8.25 24.74 -4.11
C ILE A 83 -7.05 25.29 -3.34
N GLY A 84 -5.91 25.40 -4.04
CA GLY A 84 -4.64 25.85 -3.48
C GLY A 84 -3.86 24.79 -2.70
N LYS A 85 -4.43 23.60 -2.48
CA LYS A 85 -3.75 22.49 -1.80
C LYS A 85 -3.24 21.48 -2.82
N THR A 86 -2.16 20.77 -2.48
CA THR A 86 -1.66 19.65 -3.29
C THR A 86 -2.37 18.35 -2.91
N VAL A 87 -2.51 17.46 -3.88
CA VAL A 87 -3.04 16.10 -3.64
C VAL A 87 -1.88 15.12 -3.64
N THR A 88 -1.90 14.18 -2.68
CA THR A 88 -0.98 13.05 -2.61
C THR A 88 -1.77 11.77 -2.33
N VAL A 89 -1.19 10.62 -2.65
CA VAL A 89 -1.73 9.33 -2.22
C VAL A 89 -0.69 8.63 -1.37
N ARG A 90 -1.12 8.11 -0.22
CA ARG A 90 -0.29 7.28 0.65
C ARG A 90 -0.75 5.84 0.51
N THR A 91 0.15 4.97 0.08
CA THR A 91 -0.08 3.54 0.01
C THR A 91 0.58 2.82 1.16
N ARG A 92 -0.06 1.74 1.59
CA ARG A 92 0.33 0.91 2.73
C ARG A 92 0.47 -0.51 2.25
N ALA A 93 1.69 -1.03 2.20
CA ALA A 93 1.90 -2.44 1.94
C ALA A 93 2.08 -3.18 3.27
N GLN A 94 1.29 -4.22 3.49
CA GLN A 94 1.31 -5.01 4.71
C GLN A 94 1.43 -6.50 4.39
N SER A 95 2.32 -7.18 5.09
CA SER A 95 2.42 -8.63 5.12
C SER A 95 2.50 -9.12 6.58
N LEU A 96 2.57 -10.44 6.78
CA LEU A 96 2.82 -11.04 8.09
C LEU A 96 4.16 -10.60 8.69
N SER A 97 5.13 -10.22 7.85
CA SER A 97 6.48 -9.84 8.23
C SER A 97 6.62 -8.36 8.58
N GLY A 98 5.58 -7.54 8.36
CA GLY A 98 5.62 -6.10 8.63
C GLY A 98 4.81 -5.25 7.67
N ARG A 99 4.98 -3.93 7.80
CA ARG A 99 4.25 -2.92 7.02
C ARG A 99 5.15 -1.76 6.65
N VAL A 100 4.97 -1.24 5.44
CA VAL A 100 5.64 -0.02 4.94
C VAL A 100 4.61 0.95 4.38
N TRP A 101 4.90 2.24 4.51
CA TRP A 101 4.11 3.33 3.95
C TRP A 101 4.92 4.06 2.90
N VAL A 102 4.28 4.41 1.79
CA VAL A 102 4.90 5.19 0.72
C VAL A 102 3.92 6.24 0.26
N THR A 103 4.38 7.48 0.12
CA THR A 103 3.57 8.58 -0.41
C THR A 103 4.03 8.90 -1.83
N SER A 104 3.08 9.20 -2.71
CA SER A 104 3.37 9.64 -4.08
C SER A 104 4.04 11.01 -4.09
N ALA A 105 4.58 11.38 -5.25
CA ALA A 105 4.82 12.79 -5.53
C ALA A 105 3.51 13.59 -5.38
N ALA A 106 3.63 14.82 -4.90
CA ALA A 106 2.51 15.75 -4.81
C ALA A 106 2.13 16.24 -6.22
N THR A 107 0.83 16.39 -6.47
CA THR A 107 0.35 17.11 -7.65
C THR A 107 0.70 18.59 -7.56
N ALA A 108 0.50 19.33 -8.66
CA ALA A 108 0.30 20.77 -8.58
C ALA A 108 -0.85 21.12 -7.62
N ALA A 109 -0.87 22.36 -7.13
CA ALA A 109 -1.98 22.85 -6.34
C ALA A 109 -3.30 22.74 -7.12
N VAL A 110 -4.37 22.33 -6.45
CA VAL A 110 -5.69 22.22 -7.06
C VAL A 110 -6.15 23.60 -7.55
N ILE A 111 -6.54 23.69 -8.82
CA ILE A 111 -7.11 24.90 -9.43
C ILE A 111 -8.65 24.84 -9.48
N ALA A 112 -9.28 26.00 -9.60
CA ALA A 112 -10.72 26.09 -9.84
C ALA A 112 -11.10 25.49 -11.22
N ALA A 113 -12.36 25.08 -11.34
CA ALA A 113 -12.92 24.53 -12.58
C ALA A 113 -12.93 25.58 -13.70
#